data_AF-A0A936DBD3-F1
#
_entry.id   AF-A0A936DBD3-F1
#
_cell.length_a   1.000
_cell.length_b   1.000
_cell.length_c   1.000
_cell.angle_alpha   90.00
_cell.angle_beta   90.00
_cell.angle_gamma   90.00
#
_symmetry.space_group_name_H-M   'P 1'
#
loop_
_entity.id
_entity.type
_entity.pdbx_description
1 polymer ?
#
loop_
_entity_poly.entity_id
_entity_poly.type
_entity_poly.pdbx_seq_one_letter_code
_entity_poly.pdbx_strand_id
1 'polypeptide(L)'
;MTLESQDLRALPPSHAALRLVRAAALPLAFLATACGHPATEAECQLVVDRNVELQIKAMSAPPGDVEKEKARVRAEMDPMLKACVGRRITDKKLGCVKAAQSVKELDECFR
;
A
#
# COMPACT_ATOMS: atom_id res chain seq x y z
N MET A 1 14.47 23.22 50.91
CA MET A 1 13.80 23.07 52.21
C MET A 1 12.63 22.12 52.02
N THR A 2 12.61 21.06 52.82
CA THR A 2 11.81 19.84 52.70
C THR A 2 10.32 20.04 52.98
N LEU A 3 9.49 19.46 52.11
CA LEU A 3 8.04 19.27 52.25
C LEU A 3 7.75 18.03 53.11
N GLU A 4 6.56 18.09 53.70
CA GLU A 4 6.03 17.37 54.85
C GLU A 4 6.03 15.84 54.79
N SER A 5 6.21 15.28 55.98
CA SER A 5 5.80 13.94 56.38
C SER A 5 4.43 14.03 57.06
N GLN A 6 3.45 13.24 56.60
CA GLN A 6 2.25 12.78 57.30
C GLN A 6 1.36 12.05 56.27
N ASP A 7 0.76 10.90 56.48
CA ASP A 7 0.89 9.88 57.51
C ASP A 7 0.23 8.64 56.91
N LEU A 8 0.76 7.47 57.23
CA LEU A 8 0.27 6.18 56.76
C LEU A 8 -1.13 5.91 57.32
N ARG A 9 -2.13 5.69 56.46
CA ARG A 9 -3.30 4.88 56.83
C ARG A 9 -4.05 4.36 55.61
N ALA A 10 -3.84 3.07 55.34
CA ALA A 10 -4.71 2.09 54.70
C ALA A 10 -3.97 1.26 53.64
N LEU A 11 -3.27 0.21 54.09
CA LEU A 11 -3.04 -0.97 53.27
C LEU A 11 -4.33 -1.79 53.20
N PRO A 12 -4.72 -2.28 52.01
CA PRO A 12 -5.24 -3.63 51.86
C PRO A 12 -4.32 -4.49 50.98
N PRO A 13 -4.51 -5.82 50.96
CA PRO A 13 -3.44 -6.79 51.18
C PRO A 13 -2.68 -7.20 49.92
N SER A 14 -1.44 -7.62 50.17
CA SER A 14 -0.59 -8.38 49.26
C SER A 14 -1.23 -9.71 48.84
N HIS A 15 -0.60 -10.29 47.81
CA HIS A 15 -0.68 -11.67 47.32
C HIS A 15 -1.48 -11.88 46.02
N ALA A 16 -0.70 -12.26 45.01
CA ALA A 16 -1.06 -13.14 43.91
C ALA A 16 -1.72 -12.51 42.67
N ALA A 17 -0.91 -11.89 41.82
CA ALA A 17 -0.85 -12.24 40.39
C ALA A 17 0.34 -11.57 39.70
N LEU A 18 1.55 -11.99 40.11
CA LEU A 18 2.75 -11.83 39.30
C LEU A 18 2.59 -12.70 38.03
N ARG A 19 2.11 -12.17 36.90
CA ARG A 19 2.23 -12.86 35.60
C ARG A 19 2.47 -11.92 34.42
N LEU A 20 3.75 -11.96 34.01
CA LEU A 20 4.25 -11.97 32.63
C LEU A 20 4.28 -10.64 31.87
N VAL A 21 5.37 -9.91 32.09
CA VAL A 21 6.03 -9.09 31.06
C VAL A 21 6.39 -10.03 29.90
N ARG A 22 5.52 -10.13 28.90
CA ARG A 22 5.88 -10.70 27.60
C ARG A 22 6.53 -9.61 26.77
N ALA A 23 7.85 -9.49 26.91
CA ALA A 23 8.69 -8.77 25.98
C ALA A 23 8.55 -9.44 24.61
N ALA A 24 7.63 -8.95 23.78
CA ALA A 24 7.54 -9.33 22.39
C ALA A 24 8.69 -8.64 21.64
N ALA A 25 9.85 -9.28 21.62
CA ALA A 25 10.90 -8.96 20.66
C ALA A 25 10.35 -9.29 19.27
N LEU A 26 9.80 -8.26 18.61
CA LEU A 26 9.35 -8.35 17.23
C LEU A 26 10.61 -8.43 16.35
N PRO A 27 10.85 -9.52 15.60
CA PRO A 27 12.01 -9.58 14.72
C PRO A 27 11.76 -8.61 13.57
N LEU A 28 12.46 -7.47 13.60
CA LEU A 28 12.49 -6.46 12.54
C LEU A 28 13.36 -6.99 11.38
N ALA A 29 12.92 -8.09 10.75
CA ALA A 29 13.69 -8.81 9.75
C ALA A 29 12.96 -8.83 8.41
N PHE A 30 12.84 -7.67 7.74
CA PHE A 30 12.57 -7.60 6.30
C PHE A 30 13.17 -6.31 5.71
N LEU A 31 14.50 -6.24 5.68
CA LEU A 31 15.25 -5.33 4.80
C LEU A 31 15.81 -6.16 3.65
N ALA A 32 14.94 -6.68 2.79
CA ALA A 32 15.35 -7.35 1.57
C ALA A 32 14.56 -6.79 0.39
N THR A 33 15.29 -6.35 -0.64
CA THR A 33 14.88 -5.99 -2.01
C THR A 33 14.18 -4.63 -2.24
N ALA A 34 14.80 -3.53 -1.80
CA ALA A 34 14.40 -2.17 -2.26
C ALA A 34 15.11 -1.71 -3.55
N CYS A 35 16.04 -2.49 -4.09
CA CYS A 35 16.66 -2.21 -5.39
C CYS A 35 15.67 -2.60 -6.48
N GLY A 36 14.75 -1.69 -6.81
CA GLY A 36 13.80 -1.89 -7.90
C GLY A 36 14.48 -2.28 -9.21
N HIS A 37 13.78 -3.05 -10.04
CA HIS A 37 14.26 -3.54 -11.32
C HIS A 37 13.66 -2.73 -12.47
N PRO A 38 14.24 -2.78 -13.69
CA PRO A 38 13.58 -2.25 -14.87
C PRO A 38 12.23 -2.95 -15.07
N ALA A 39 11.18 -2.18 -15.29
CA ALA A 39 9.84 -2.68 -15.53
C ALA A 39 9.81 -3.52 -16.80
N THR A 40 9.24 -4.71 -16.68
CA THR A 40 8.94 -5.60 -17.80
C THR A 40 7.68 -5.14 -18.52
N GLU A 41 7.48 -5.63 -19.74
CA GLU A 41 6.25 -5.34 -20.51
C GLU A 41 4.99 -5.80 -19.77
N ALA A 42 5.03 -6.96 -19.13
CA ALA A 42 3.91 -7.49 -18.35
C ALA A 42 3.53 -6.60 -17.16
N GLU A 43 4.50 -5.98 -16.50
CA GLU A 43 4.26 -5.06 -15.39
C GLU A 43 3.70 -3.73 -15.88
N CYS A 44 4.19 -3.23 -17.00
CA CYS A 44 3.63 -2.03 -17.62
C CYS A 44 2.20 -2.28 -18.10
N GLN A 45 1.91 -3.45 -18.66
CA GLN A 45 0.55 -3.87 -19.02
C GLN A 45 -0.35 -3.87 -17.79
N LEU A 46 0.12 -4.39 -16.65
CA LEU A 46 -0.64 -4.38 -15.41
C LEU A 46 -1.01 -2.96 -14.95
N VAL A 47 -0.09 -1.99 -15.09
CA VAL A 47 -0.35 -0.58 -14.74
C VAL A 47 -1.39 0.04 -15.68
N VAL A 48 -1.25 -0.18 -16.98
CA VAL A 48 -2.19 0.32 -17.99
C VAL A 48 -3.57 -0.28 -17.79
N ASP A 49 -3.67 -1.60 -17.61
CA ASP A 49 -4.92 -2.30 -17.40
C ASP A 49 -5.65 -1.81 -16.16
N ARG A 50 -4.90 -1.58 -15.07
CA ARG A 50 -5.48 -1.02 -13.85
C ARG A 50 -5.98 0.41 -14.06
N ASN A 51 -5.24 1.24 -14.81
CA ASN A 51 -5.68 2.59 -15.14
C ASN A 51 -6.98 2.57 -15.95
N VAL A 52 -7.04 1.75 -17.00
CA VAL A 52 -8.23 1.57 -17.85
C VAL A 52 -9.43 1.14 -17.00
N GLU A 53 -9.28 0.15 -16.12
CA GLU A 53 -10.34 -0.32 -15.23
C GLU A 53 -10.86 0.82 -14.34
N LEU A 54 -9.96 1.59 -13.74
CA LEU A 54 -10.30 2.71 -12.87
C LEU A 54 -10.96 3.86 -13.62
N GLN A 55 -10.55 4.15 -14.86
CA GLN A 55 -11.19 5.14 -15.72
C GLN A 55 -12.61 4.74 -16.10
N ILE A 56 -12.81 3.49 -16.55
CA ILE A 56 -14.14 2.99 -16.92
C ILE A 56 -15.08 3.00 -15.71
N LYS A 57 -14.58 2.59 -14.54
CA LYS A 57 -15.33 2.65 -13.28
C LYS A 57 -15.73 4.10 -12.93
N ALA A 58 -14.84 5.07 -13.14
CA ALA A 58 -15.13 6.48 -12.89
C ALA A 58 -16.16 7.07 -13.88
N MET A 59 -16.11 6.65 -15.14
CA MET A 59 -17.00 7.13 -16.20
C MET A 59 -18.44 6.58 -16.09
N SER A 60 -18.70 5.61 -15.20
CA SER A 60 -20.01 4.94 -15.07
C SER A 60 -20.55 4.43 -16.42
N ALA A 61 -19.67 3.94 -17.28
CA ALA A 61 -20.03 3.52 -18.64
C ALA A 61 -21.01 2.32 -18.59
N PRO A 62 -22.06 2.31 -19.44
CA PRO A 62 -23.00 1.20 -19.49
C PRO A 62 -22.29 -0.11 -19.92
N PRO A 63 -22.63 -1.25 -19.30
CA PRO A 63 -21.85 -2.49 -19.40
C PRO A 63 -21.73 -3.07 -20.82
N GLY A 64 -22.58 -2.66 -21.76
CA GLY A 64 -22.63 -3.21 -23.13
C GLY A 64 -21.45 -2.82 -24.04
N ASP A 65 -20.76 -1.70 -23.75
CA ASP A 65 -19.67 -1.19 -24.57
C ASP A 65 -18.30 -1.28 -23.88
N VAL A 66 -18.22 -1.89 -22.69
CA VAL A 66 -17.02 -1.88 -21.85
C VAL A 66 -15.80 -2.46 -22.56
N GLU A 67 -15.93 -3.51 -23.36
CA GLU A 67 -14.76 -4.07 -24.08
C GLU A 67 -14.30 -3.18 -25.24
N LYS A 68 -15.23 -2.55 -25.95
CA LYS A 68 -14.90 -1.57 -27.00
C LYS A 68 -14.24 -0.33 -26.41
N GLU A 69 -14.75 0.12 -25.27
CA GLU A 69 -14.21 1.25 -24.51
C GLU A 69 -12.83 0.90 -23.93
N LYS A 70 -12.66 -0.30 -23.35
CA LYS A 70 -11.34 -0.80 -22.91
C LYS A 70 -10.35 -0.81 -24.06
N ALA A 71 -10.73 -1.30 -25.24
CA ALA A 71 -9.84 -1.33 -26.40
C ALA A 71 -9.43 0.07 -26.83
N ARG A 72 -10.36 1.03 -26.83
CA ARG A 72 -10.07 2.44 -27.12
C ARG A 72 -9.11 3.05 -26.10
N VAL A 73 -9.41 2.93 -24.80
CA VAL A 73 -8.58 3.49 -23.73
C VAL A 73 -7.22 2.80 -23.67
N ARG A 74 -7.13 1.48 -23.91
CA ARG A 74 -5.85 0.77 -24.03
C ARG A 74 -5.00 1.31 -25.19
N ALA A 75 -5.61 1.56 -26.35
CA ALA A 75 -4.90 2.14 -27.49
C ALA A 75 -4.36 3.54 -27.19
N GLU A 76 -5.10 4.37 -26.45
CA GLU A 76 -4.66 5.68 -25.98
C GLU A 76 -3.52 5.59 -24.95
N MET A 77 -3.51 4.52 -24.14
CA MET A 77 -2.48 4.25 -23.12
C MET A 77 -1.24 3.54 -23.69
N ASP A 78 -1.26 3.07 -24.93
CA ASP A 78 -0.14 2.35 -25.57
C ASP A 78 1.19 3.14 -25.58
N PRO A 79 1.21 4.48 -25.78
CA PRO A 79 2.41 5.29 -25.60
C PRO A 79 2.93 5.28 -24.15
N MET A 80 2.05 5.19 -23.14
CA MET A 80 2.46 5.06 -21.73
C MET A 80 3.09 3.71 -21.44
N LEU A 81 2.61 2.64 -22.09
CA LEU A 81 3.24 1.32 -22.02
C LEU A 81 4.71 1.39 -22.46
N LYS A 82 4.95 2.00 -23.63
CA LYS A 82 6.30 2.18 -24.19
C LYS A 82 7.19 3.06 -23.30
N ALA A 83 6.62 4.09 -22.68
CA ALA A 83 7.33 4.96 -21.74
C ALA A 83 7.60 4.32 -20.36
N CYS A 84 6.90 3.24 -20.03
CA CYS A 84 7.02 2.50 -18.78
C CYS A 84 8.14 1.45 -18.83
N VAL A 85 8.28 0.71 -19.94
CA VAL A 85 9.25 -0.39 -20.04
C VAL A 85 10.67 0.13 -19.78
N GLY A 86 11.41 -0.57 -18.91
CA GLY A 86 12.76 -0.18 -18.51
C GLY A 86 12.84 0.87 -17.40
N ARG A 87 11.73 1.54 -17.03
CA ARG A 87 11.69 2.42 -15.84
C ARG A 87 11.86 1.59 -14.58
N ARG A 88 12.55 2.13 -13.56
CA ARG A 88 12.70 1.45 -12.27
C ARG A 88 11.34 1.32 -11.58
N ILE A 89 10.94 0.09 -11.30
CA ILE A 89 9.75 -0.26 -10.51
C ILE A 89 10.16 -1.17 -9.35
N THR A 90 9.32 -1.24 -8.31
CA THR A 90 9.53 -2.12 -7.16
C THR A 90 8.27 -2.93 -6.92
N ASP A 91 8.41 -4.08 -6.25
CA ASP A 91 7.28 -4.90 -5.82
C ASP A 91 6.28 -4.10 -4.98
N LYS A 92 6.78 -3.16 -4.16
CA LYS A 92 5.94 -2.24 -3.38
C LYS A 92 5.05 -1.37 -4.28
N LYS A 93 5.61 -0.82 -5.36
CA LYS A 93 4.84 -0.01 -6.33
C LYS A 93 3.79 -0.87 -7.05
N LEU A 94 4.16 -2.09 -7.45
CA LEU A 94 3.20 -3.03 -8.07
C LEU A 94 2.09 -3.45 -7.08
N GLY A 95 2.42 -3.64 -5.81
CA GLY A 95 1.44 -3.88 -4.75
C GLY A 95 0.47 -2.71 -4.59
N CYS A 96 0.98 -1.47 -4.60
CA CYS A 96 0.16 -0.25 -4.56
C CYS A 96 -0.78 -0.17 -5.78
N VAL A 97 -0.26 -0.38 -6.99
CA VAL A 97 -1.06 -0.36 -8.23
C VAL A 97 -2.23 -1.33 -8.15
N LYS A 98 -1.98 -2.57 -7.72
CA LYS A 98 -3.02 -3.60 -7.56
C LYS A 98 -4.10 -3.19 -6.55
N ALA A 99 -3.74 -2.45 -5.51
CA ALA A 99 -4.64 -2.01 -4.44
C ALA A 99 -5.39 -0.71 -4.75
N ALA A 100 -4.86 0.14 -5.64
CA ALA A 100 -5.38 1.48 -5.91
C ALA A 100 -6.85 1.45 -6.36
N GLN A 101 -7.70 2.29 -5.79
CA GLN A 101 -9.15 2.31 -6.03
C GLN A 101 -9.62 3.45 -6.93
N SER A 102 -8.72 4.36 -7.30
CA SER A 102 -8.98 5.48 -8.20
C SER A 102 -7.75 5.81 -9.05
N VAL A 103 -7.95 6.47 -10.19
CA VAL A 103 -6.83 6.92 -11.05
C VAL A 103 -5.86 7.83 -10.28
N LYS A 104 -6.38 8.62 -9.34
CA LYS A 104 -5.56 9.47 -8.47
C LYS A 104 -4.66 8.65 -7.54
N GLU A 105 -5.21 7.64 -6.87
CA GLU A 105 -4.44 6.75 -6.00
C GLU A 105 -3.41 5.94 -6.80
N LEU A 106 -3.73 5.59 -8.05
CA LEU A 106 -2.79 4.94 -8.96
C LEU A 106 -1.58 5.84 -9.29
N ASP A 107 -1.78 7.14 -9.51
CA ASP A 107 -0.69 8.11 -9.71
C ASP A 107 0.20 8.25 -8.46
N GLU A 108 -0.42 8.24 -7.27
CA GLU A 108 0.28 8.30 -5.98
C GLU A 108 1.23 7.11 -5.76
N CYS A 109 0.97 5.95 -6.37
CA CYS A 109 1.87 4.80 -6.32
C CYS A 109 3.26 5.06 -6.95
N PHE A 110 3.38 6.03 -7.85
CA PHE A 110 4.61 6.29 -8.59
C PHE A 110 5.37 7.52 -8.11
N ARG A 111 4.77 8.33 -7.24
CA ARG A 111 5.45 9.44 -6.54
C ARG A 111 6.58 8.96 -5.61
#